data_AF-A0A7L2PDU2-F1
#
_entry.id   AF-A0A7L2PDU2-F1
#
_cell.length_a   1.000
_cell.length_b   1.000
_cell.length_c   1.000
_cell.angle_alpha   90.00
_cell.angle_beta   90.00
_cell.angle_gamma   90.00
#
_symmetry.space_group_name_H-M   'P 1'
#
loop_
_entity.id
_entity.type
_entity.pdbx_description
1 polymer ?
#
loop_
_entity_poly.entity_id
_entity_poly.type
_entity_poly.pdbx_seq_one_letter_code
_entity_poly.pdbx_strand_id
1 'polypeptide(L)'
;AVQQLWGDGDHMAEINDMLSEQEAIGGEKVKSVWNLVRDRAVRWQFISMFLVISCMQLIGVNVVYFYAYSIFTKAGIPPAQIHYVSLGVGTTEILSTILCGFLVERAGRKALLWKSYTVMALALGLLTATLSLQDSFFWVPYCSVALVFIFIMSFGVGPGGVVCPLITEMFIQSYRPTAYVFNGGTNWIQLFILGFVFPFIV
;
A
#
# COMPACT_ATOMS: atom_id res chain seq x y z
N ALA A 1 -3.28 30.05 -16.69
CA ALA A 1 -3.70 28.73 -16.18
C ALA A 1 -4.23 28.82 -14.75
N VAL A 2 -3.49 29.40 -13.79
CA VAL A 2 -3.92 29.50 -12.37
C VAL A 2 -5.23 30.30 -12.18
N GLN A 3 -5.36 31.48 -12.80
CA GLN A 3 -6.62 32.25 -12.79
C GLN A 3 -7.82 31.52 -13.42
N GLN A 4 -7.58 30.58 -14.33
CA GLN A 4 -8.64 29.78 -14.97
C GLN A 4 -9.14 28.64 -14.06
N LEU A 5 -8.31 28.15 -13.13
CA LEU A 5 -8.64 27.06 -12.22
C LEU A 5 -9.21 27.55 -10.89
N TRP A 6 -8.83 28.74 -10.44
CA TRP A 6 -9.13 29.22 -9.07
C TRP A 6 -10.17 30.36 -9.00
N GLY A 7 -10.66 30.85 -10.15
CA GLY A 7 -11.65 31.93 -10.23
C GLY A 7 -11.08 33.31 -9.87
N ASP A 8 -11.95 34.33 -9.88
CA ASP A 8 -11.63 35.70 -9.49
C ASP A 8 -11.52 35.79 -7.95
N GLY A 9 -10.32 35.61 -7.42
CA GLY A 9 -9.97 35.76 -6.02
C GLY A 9 -8.52 36.26 -5.88
N ASP A 10 -8.20 36.90 -4.76
CA ASP A 10 -6.85 37.42 -4.49
C ASP A 10 -5.91 36.28 -4.07
N HIS A 11 -5.49 35.49 -5.05
CA HIS A 11 -4.58 34.35 -4.88
C HIS A 11 -3.11 34.77 -4.96
N MET A 12 -2.81 36.06 -4.89
CA MET A 12 -1.45 36.60 -5.03
C MET A 12 -0.51 36.10 -3.94
N ALA A 13 -1.03 35.81 -2.73
CA ALA A 13 -0.25 35.22 -1.65
C ALA A 13 0.19 33.78 -1.99
N GLU A 14 -0.73 32.93 -2.44
CA GLU A 14 -0.43 31.54 -2.81
C GLU A 14 0.42 31.46 -4.09
N ILE A 15 0.22 32.38 -5.05
CA ILE A 15 1.07 32.50 -6.24
C ILE A 15 2.49 32.92 -5.84
N ASN A 16 2.65 33.86 -4.92
CA ASN A 16 3.97 34.25 -4.42
C ASN A 16 4.63 33.11 -3.63
N ASP A 17 3.89 32.35 -2.83
CA ASP A 17 4.41 31.17 -2.16
C ASP A 17 4.88 30.13 -3.18
N MET A 18 4.07 29.81 -4.21
CA MET A 18 4.47 28.90 -5.29
C MET A 18 5.69 29.41 -6.07
N LEU A 19 5.78 30.71 -6.35
CA LEU A 19 6.93 31.31 -7.03
C LEU A 19 8.18 31.26 -6.15
N SER A 20 8.06 31.53 -4.85
CA SER A 20 9.17 31.41 -3.89
C SER A 20 9.64 29.96 -3.74
N GLU A 21 8.71 29.00 -3.77
CA GLU A 21 9.01 27.58 -3.77
C GLU A 21 9.67 27.16 -5.09
N GLN A 22 9.19 27.68 -6.23
CA GLN A 22 9.78 27.46 -7.55
C GLN A 22 11.18 28.09 -7.68
N GLU A 23 11.44 29.25 -7.07
CA GLU A 23 12.76 29.88 -7.01
C GLU A 23 13.72 29.10 -6.10
N ALA A 24 13.23 28.60 -4.96
CA ALA A 24 13.99 27.71 -4.07
C ALA A 24 14.32 26.37 -4.76
N ILE A 25 13.39 25.82 -5.56
CA ILE A 25 13.58 24.60 -6.35
C ILE A 25 14.46 24.87 -7.59
N GLY A 26 14.35 26.05 -8.20
CA GLY A 26 15.09 26.44 -9.41
C GLY A 26 16.61 26.43 -9.23
N GLY A 27 17.09 26.54 -7.99
CA GLY A 27 18.50 26.35 -7.61
C GLY A 27 18.88 24.91 -7.22
N GLU A 28 17.93 24.08 -6.79
CA GLU A 28 18.18 22.70 -6.37
C GLU A 28 17.98 21.71 -7.52
N LYS A 29 19.09 21.35 -8.19
CA LYS A 29 19.10 20.24 -9.15
C LYS A 29 18.52 18.97 -8.52
N VAL A 30 17.69 18.23 -9.27
CA VAL A 30 17.20 16.90 -8.89
C VAL A 30 18.37 16.06 -8.40
N LYS A 31 18.36 15.72 -7.11
CA LYS A 31 19.48 15.05 -6.48
C LYS A 31 19.44 13.56 -6.83
N SER A 32 20.58 13.05 -7.29
CA SER A 32 20.76 11.65 -7.69
C SER A 32 20.42 10.67 -6.56
N VAL A 33 19.98 9.46 -6.89
CA VAL A 33 19.70 8.33 -5.97
C VAL A 33 20.89 8.10 -5.01
N TRP A 34 22.12 8.31 -5.50
CA TRP A 34 23.32 8.16 -4.70
C TRP A 34 23.46 9.20 -3.58
N ASN A 35 23.00 10.42 -3.81
CA ASN A 35 23.02 11.49 -2.81
C ASN A 35 21.98 11.22 -1.70
N LEU A 36 20.89 10.53 -2.05
CA LEU A 36 19.82 10.17 -1.12
C LEU A 36 20.27 9.13 -0.08
N VAL A 37 21.14 8.18 -0.49
CA VAL A 37 21.75 7.18 0.40
C VAL A 37 22.90 7.78 1.22
N ARG A 38 23.63 8.76 0.66
CA ARG A 38 24.84 9.34 1.26
C ARG A 38 24.55 10.47 2.24
N ASP A 39 23.45 11.20 2.06
CA ASP A 39 23.08 12.32 2.90
C ASP A 39 22.53 11.84 4.25
N ARG A 40 23.21 12.24 5.33
CA ARG A 40 22.94 11.75 6.69
C ARG A 40 21.59 12.27 7.22
N ALA A 41 21.07 13.37 6.67
CA ALA A 41 19.79 13.95 7.07
C ALA A 41 18.58 13.12 6.59
N VAL A 42 18.61 12.63 5.35
CA VAL A 42 17.51 11.85 4.72
C VAL A 42 17.67 10.33 4.90
N ARG A 43 18.85 9.86 5.34
CA ARG A 43 19.14 8.42 5.48
C ARG A 43 18.14 7.67 6.39
N TRP A 44 17.74 8.26 7.52
CA TRP A 44 16.76 7.62 8.41
C TRP A 44 15.35 7.58 7.83
N GLN A 45 14.96 8.63 7.09
CA GLN A 45 13.68 8.67 6.38
C GLN A 45 13.66 7.58 5.29
N PHE A 46 14.75 7.48 4.53
CA PHE A 46 14.92 6.46 3.50
C PHE A 46 14.90 5.03 4.04
N ILE A 47 15.65 4.74 5.12
CA ILE A 47 15.65 3.41 5.73
C ILE A 47 14.25 3.05 6.24
N SER A 48 13.55 4.00 6.88
CA SER A 48 12.21 3.76 7.41
C SER A 48 11.21 3.48 6.28
N MET A 49 11.29 4.23 5.19
CA MET A 49 10.45 4.04 4.01
C MET A 49 10.73 2.69 3.34
N PHE A 50 12.00 2.36 3.11
CA PHE A 50 12.42 1.05 2.59
C PHE A 50 11.89 -0.09 3.46
N LEU A 51 11.98 0.04 4.79
CA LEU A 51 11.45 -0.95 5.73
C LEU A 51 9.93 -1.11 5.57
N VAL A 52 9.17 0.00 5.52
CA VAL A 52 7.71 -0.04 5.39
C VAL A 52 7.27 -0.74 4.10
N ILE A 53 7.88 -0.42 2.96
CA ILE A 53 7.55 -1.08 1.68
C ILE A 53 8.00 -2.55 1.68
N SER A 54 9.17 -2.84 2.25
CA SER A 54 9.65 -4.23 2.38
C SER A 54 8.71 -5.07 3.23
N CYS A 55 8.26 -4.55 4.38
CA CYS A 55 7.29 -5.23 5.24
C CYS A 55 5.96 -5.46 4.51
N MET A 56 5.46 -4.45 3.78
CA MET A 56 4.25 -4.58 2.97
C MET A 56 4.35 -5.74 1.98
N GLN A 57 5.49 -5.85 1.29
CA GLN A 57 5.68 -6.91 0.30
C GLN A 57 5.87 -8.28 0.98
N LEU A 58 6.67 -8.36 2.05
CA LEU A 58 6.96 -9.60 2.80
C LEU A 58 5.74 -10.21 3.49
N ILE A 59 4.73 -9.41 3.84
CA ILE A 59 3.43 -9.90 4.31
C ILE A 59 2.73 -10.76 3.25
N GLY A 60 3.17 -10.67 1.99
CA GLY A 60 2.70 -11.54 0.91
C GLY A 60 1.37 -11.08 0.35
N VAL A 61 1.07 -9.78 0.37
CA VAL A 61 -0.17 -9.24 -0.21
C VAL A 61 -0.36 -9.74 -1.65
N ASN A 62 0.68 -9.61 -2.49
CA ASN A 62 0.64 -10.07 -3.89
C ASN A 62 0.44 -11.60 -4.01
N VAL A 63 1.02 -12.37 -3.09
CA VAL A 63 0.80 -13.82 -3.02
C VAL A 63 -0.67 -14.11 -2.71
N VAL A 64 -1.26 -13.42 -1.73
CA VAL A 64 -2.69 -13.58 -1.43
C VAL A 64 -3.54 -13.26 -2.66
N TYR A 65 -3.22 -12.21 -3.43
CA TYR A 65 -3.95 -11.93 -4.68
C TYR A 65 -3.77 -13.02 -5.73
N PHE A 66 -2.55 -13.54 -5.94
CA PHE A 66 -2.30 -14.61 -6.91
C PHE A 66 -3.00 -15.92 -6.52
N TYR A 67 -3.02 -16.25 -5.23
CA TYR A 67 -3.61 -17.48 -4.72
C TYR A 67 -5.06 -17.32 -4.26
N ALA A 68 -5.63 -16.12 -4.28
CA ALA A 68 -7.02 -15.86 -3.89
C ALA A 68 -7.98 -16.77 -4.66
N TYR A 69 -7.77 -16.92 -5.96
CA TYR A 69 -8.53 -17.85 -6.79
C TYR A 69 -8.48 -19.28 -6.24
N SER A 70 -7.28 -19.80 -6.00
CA SER A 70 -7.09 -21.16 -5.46
C SER A 70 -7.70 -21.31 -4.07
N ILE A 71 -7.63 -20.29 -3.21
CA ILE A 71 -8.21 -20.29 -1.87
C ILE A 71 -9.74 -20.36 -1.98
N PHE A 72 -10.34 -19.57 -2.88
CA PHE A 72 -11.79 -19.56 -3.10
C PHE A 72 -12.31 -20.88 -3.68
N THR A 73 -11.59 -21.49 -4.64
CA THR A 73 -11.96 -22.80 -5.18
C THR A 73 -11.83 -23.90 -4.12
N LYS A 74 -10.74 -23.91 -3.34
CA LYS A 74 -10.59 -24.83 -2.20
C LYS A 74 -11.63 -24.60 -1.11
N ALA A 75 -12.15 -23.38 -1.01
CA ALA A 75 -13.25 -23.06 -0.10
C ALA A 75 -14.64 -23.52 -0.61
N GLY A 76 -14.72 -24.29 -1.71
CA GLY A 76 -15.97 -24.85 -2.21
C GLY A 76 -16.82 -23.86 -3.01
N ILE A 77 -16.28 -22.69 -3.38
CA ILE A 77 -16.96 -21.76 -4.28
C ILE A 77 -16.91 -22.34 -5.70
N PRO A 78 -18.06 -22.55 -6.37
CA PRO A 78 -18.08 -23.06 -7.73
C PRO A 78 -17.31 -22.14 -8.68
N PRO A 79 -16.55 -22.67 -9.65
CA PRO A 79 -15.78 -21.85 -10.60
C PRO A 79 -16.62 -20.79 -11.32
N ALA A 80 -17.87 -21.11 -11.62
CA ALA A 80 -18.84 -20.20 -12.24
C ALA A 80 -19.15 -18.95 -11.39
N GLN A 81 -19.01 -19.02 -10.07
CA GLN A 81 -19.30 -17.92 -9.15
C GLN A 81 -18.06 -17.12 -8.73
N ILE A 82 -16.85 -17.60 -9.06
CA ILE A 82 -15.60 -16.94 -8.63
C ILE A 82 -15.49 -15.52 -9.18
N HIS A 83 -16.00 -15.26 -10.39
CA HIS A 83 -16.02 -13.91 -10.96
C HIS A 83 -16.78 -12.90 -10.10
N TYR A 84 -17.87 -13.32 -9.43
CA TYR A 84 -18.61 -12.46 -8.50
C TYR A 84 -17.81 -12.18 -7.22
N VAL A 85 -17.04 -13.16 -6.74
CA VAL A 85 -16.18 -12.98 -5.56
C VAL A 85 -15.04 -12.01 -5.87
N SER A 86 -14.40 -12.13 -7.03
CA SER A 86 -13.38 -11.17 -7.48
C SER A 86 -13.94 -9.75 -7.64
N LEU A 87 -15.18 -9.62 -8.13
CA LEU A 87 -15.86 -8.32 -8.19
C LEU A 87 -16.15 -7.76 -6.78
N GLY A 88 -16.53 -8.62 -5.84
CA GLY A 88 -16.68 -8.27 -4.43
C GLY A 88 -15.37 -7.80 -3.79
N VAL A 89 -14.25 -8.47 -4.09
CA VAL A 89 -12.91 -8.09 -3.64
C VAL A 89 -12.55 -6.69 -4.14
N GLY A 90 -12.71 -6.41 -5.44
CA GLY A 90 -12.44 -5.09 -6.00
C GLY A 90 -13.35 -4.00 -5.43
N THR A 91 -14.62 -4.32 -5.18
CA THR A 91 -15.56 -3.39 -4.53
C THR A 91 -15.14 -3.06 -3.10
N THR A 92 -14.71 -4.07 -2.33
CA THR A 92 -14.21 -3.89 -0.96
C THR A 92 -12.92 -3.07 -0.95
N GLU A 93 -12.04 -3.27 -1.93
CA GLU A 93 -10.81 -2.48 -2.08
C GLU A 93 -11.11 -1.00 -2.34
N ILE A 94 -12.04 -0.70 -3.25
CA ILE A 94 -12.47 0.69 -3.51
C ILE A 94 -13.06 1.32 -2.25
N LEU A 95 -13.97 0.62 -1.57
CA LEU A 95 -14.58 1.11 -0.32
C LEU A 95 -13.53 1.32 0.77
N SER A 96 -12.57 0.40 0.90
CA SER A 96 -11.49 0.49 1.88
C SER A 96 -10.57 1.68 1.60
N THR A 97 -10.34 2.02 0.33
CA THR A 97 -9.53 3.18 -0.07
C THR A 97 -10.23 4.48 0.25
N ILE A 98 -11.55 4.56 0.00
CA ILE A 98 -12.37 5.72 0.40
C ILE A 98 -12.33 5.89 1.93
N LEU A 99 -12.51 4.79 2.68
CA LEU A 99 -12.40 4.80 4.13
C LEU A 99 -11.01 5.21 4.61
N CYS A 100 -9.94 4.80 3.91
CA CYS A 100 -8.57 5.21 4.20
C CYS A 100 -8.45 6.74 4.19
N GLY A 101 -9.00 7.41 3.17
CA GLY A 101 -8.95 8.88 3.06
C GLY A 101 -9.51 9.56 4.30
N PHE A 102 -10.71 9.17 4.73
CA PHE A 102 -11.35 9.73 5.93
C PHE A 102 -10.63 9.36 7.24
N LEU A 103 -10.09 8.14 7.34
CA LEU A 103 -9.43 7.65 8.54
C LEU A 103 -8.02 8.21 8.71
N VAL A 104 -7.30 8.46 7.62
CA VAL A 104 -5.96 9.06 7.64
C VAL A 104 -5.98 10.42 8.29
N GLU A 105 -6.97 11.25 7.95
CA GLU A 105 -7.12 12.60 8.49
C GLU A 105 -7.44 12.59 9.99
N ARG A 106 -8.22 11.60 10.47
CA ARG A 106 -8.65 11.54 11.88
C ARG A 106 -7.68 10.80 12.81
N ALA A 107 -7.16 9.65 12.38
CA ALA A 107 -6.38 8.75 13.23
C ALA A 107 -4.87 8.95 13.09
N GLY A 108 -4.43 9.63 12.03
CA GLY A 108 -3.03 9.80 11.69
C GLY A 108 -2.42 8.55 11.03
N ARG A 109 -1.44 8.78 10.16
CA ARG A 109 -0.84 7.76 9.27
C ARG A 109 -0.16 6.63 10.02
N LYS A 110 0.65 6.96 11.04
CA LYS A 110 1.42 5.98 11.82
C LYS A 110 0.51 5.01 12.56
N ALA A 111 -0.53 5.51 13.22
CA ALA A 111 -1.47 4.67 13.95
C ALA A 111 -2.26 3.76 13.01
N LEU A 112 -2.65 4.28 11.83
CA LEU A 112 -3.37 3.51 10.82
C LEU A 112 -2.50 2.36 10.27
N LEU A 113 -1.23 2.62 9.94
CA LEU A 113 -0.29 1.58 9.51
C LEU A 113 -0.10 0.48 10.56
N TRP A 114 0.14 0.84 11.82
CA TRP A 114 0.34 -0.16 12.89
C TRP A 114 -0.92 -1.01 13.13
N LYS A 115 -2.10 -0.39 13.14
CA LYS A 115 -3.37 -1.11 13.31
C LYS A 115 -3.62 -2.05 12.14
N SER A 116 -3.47 -1.57 10.90
CA SER A 116 -3.66 -2.41 9.71
C SER A 116 -2.69 -3.58 9.66
N TYR A 117 -1.39 -3.35 9.94
CA TYR A 117 -0.42 -4.45 9.98
C TYR A 117 -0.75 -5.50 11.05
N THR A 118 -1.25 -5.07 12.22
CA THR A 118 -1.68 -5.99 13.28
C THR A 118 -2.86 -6.84 12.82
N VAL A 119 -3.88 -6.22 12.21
CA VAL A 119 -5.06 -6.94 11.71
C VAL A 119 -4.67 -7.89 10.57
N MET A 120 -3.80 -7.47 9.66
CA MET A 120 -3.30 -8.33 8.57
C MET A 120 -2.53 -9.54 9.09
N ALA A 121 -1.66 -9.36 10.08
CA ALA A 121 -0.91 -10.46 10.70
C ALA A 121 -1.85 -11.47 11.39
N LEU A 122 -2.84 -10.97 12.13
CA LEU A 122 -3.86 -11.82 12.76
C LEU A 122 -4.71 -12.55 11.72
N ALA A 123 -5.12 -11.86 10.65
CA ALA A 123 -5.92 -12.45 9.57
C ALA A 123 -5.16 -13.57 8.85
N LEU A 124 -3.86 -13.38 8.56
CA LEU A 124 -3.01 -14.42 7.96
C LEU A 124 -2.77 -15.60 8.90
N GLY A 125 -2.55 -15.34 10.19
CA GLY A 125 -2.40 -16.40 11.20
C GLY A 125 -3.67 -17.26 11.31
N LEU A 126 -4.84 -16.60 11.36
CA LEU A 126 -6.13 -17.28 11.34
C LEU A 126 -6.38 -18.01 10.03
N LEU A 127 -6.04 -17.40 8.88
CA LEU A 127 -6.21 -18.02 7.57
C LEU A 127 -5.37 -19.31 7.46
N THR A 128 -4.14 -19.30 7.99
CA THR A 128 -3.29 -20.49 8.03
C THR A 128 -3.93 -21.60 8.88
N ALA A 129 -4.49 -21.23 10.04
CA ALA A 129 -5.20 -22.18 10.90
C ALA A 129 -6.47 -22.73 10.23
N THR A 130 -7.29 -21.87 9.60
CA THR A 130 -8.51 -22.32 8.92
C THR A 130 -8.19 -23.20 7.72
N LEU A 131 -7.16 -22.90 6.94
CA LEU A 131 -6.70 -23.76 5.85
C LEU A 131 -6.26 -25.14 6.35
N SER A 132 -5.59 -25.24 7.50
CA SER A 132 -5.20 -26.53 8.09
C SER A 132 -6.38 -27.38 8.59
N LEU A 133 -7.53 -26.75 8.86
CA LEU A 133 -8.74 -27.38 9.40
C LEU A 133 -9.85 -27.53 8.36
N GLN A 134 -9.56 -27.25 7.08
CA GLN A 134 -10.57 -27.26 6.00
C GLN A 134 -11.30 -28.60 5.86
N ASP A 135 -10.59 -29.72 6.03
CA ASP A 135 -11.17 -31.06 5.87
C ASP A 135 -12.00 -31.51 7.08
N SER A 136 -11.91 -30.80 8.21
CA SER A 136 -12.60 -31.18 9.46
C SER A 136 -14.01 -30.63 9.56
N PHE A 137 -14.30 -29.46 8.97
CA PHE A 137 -15.58 -28.78 9.17
C PHE A 137 -16.07 -28.01 7.94
N PHE A 138 -17.34 -28.21 7.60
CA PHE A 138 -17.99 -27.58 6.43
C PHE A 138 -18.08 -26.04 6.46
N TRP A 139 -17.95 -25.40 7.63
CA TRP A 139 -18.06 -23.94 7.81
C TRP A 139 -16.71 -23.20 7.70
N VAL A 140 -15.59 -23.91 7.85
CA VAL A 140 -14.23 -23.37 7.82
C VAL A 140 -13.86 -22.72 6.46
N PRO A 141 -14.30 -23.25 5.31
CA PRO A 141 -14.18 -22.59 4.03
C PRO A 141 -14.74 -21.16 3.99
N TYR A 142 -15.96 -20.94 4.53
CA TYR A 142 -16.58 -19.61 4.56
C TYR A 142 -15.82 -18.63 5.45
N CYS A 143 -15.28 -19.11 6.57
CA CYS A 143 -14.39 -18.32 7.42
C CYS A 143 -13.12 -17.89 6.67
N SER A 144 -12.53 -18.78 5.88
CA SER A 144 -11.32 -18.46 5.09
C SER A 144 -11.60 -17.35 4.07
N VAL A 145 -12.77 -17.40 3.40
CA VAL A 145 -13.21 -16.32 2.49
C VAL A 145 -13.34 -14.99 3.25
N ALA A 146 -14.04 -14.98 4.39
CA ALA A 146 -14.21 -13.78 5.20
C ALA A 146 -12.86 -13.20 5.67
N LEU A 147 -11.90 -14.05 6.06
CA LEU A 147 -10.56 -13.63 6.46
C LEU A 147 -9.78 -12.98 5.31
N VAL A 148 -9.92 -13.48 4.08
CA VAL A 148 -9.33 -12.84 2.89
C VAL A 148 -9.93 -11.45 2.66
N PHE A 149 -11.25 -11.29 2.81
CA PHE A 149 -11.88 -9.97 2.71
C PHE A 149 -11.39 -9.00 3.79
N ILE A 150 -11.26 -9.46 5.05
CA ILE A 150 -10.71 -8.65 6.15
C ILE A 150 -9.26 -8.25 5.86
N PHE A 151 -8.46 -9.18 5.34
CA PHE A 151 -7.08 -8.91 4.94
C PHE A 151 -6.99 -7.82 3.87
N ILE A 152 -7.78 -7.93 2.80
CA ILE A 152 -7.81 -6.96 1.69
C ILE A 152 -8.32 -5.59 2.16
N MET A 153 -9.39 -5.58 2.96
CA MET A 153 -9.91 -4.34 3.53
C MET A 153 -8.87 -3.65 4.43
N SER A 154 -8.16 -4.41 5.25
CA SER A 154 -7.09 -3.88 6.13
C SER A 154 -5.90 -3.36 5.33
N PHE A 155 -5.57 -4.04 4.23
CA PHE A 155 -4.54 -3.61 3.29
C PHE A 155 -4.90 -2.25 2.66
N GLY A 156 -6.11 -2.11 2.13
CA GLY A 156 -6.55 -0.87 1.49
C GLY A 156 -6.66 0.32 2.46
N VAL A 157 -7.15 0.09 3.69
CA VAL A 157 -7.20 1.11 4.74
C VAL A 157 -5.81 1.52 5.24
N GLY A 158 -4.82 0.64 5.19
CA GLY A 158 -3.48 0.89 5.73
C GLY A 158 -2.43 1.05 4.64
N PRO A 159 -1.60 0.02 4.38
CA PRO A 159 -0.46 0.15 3.47
C PRO A 159 -0.84 0.66 2.07
N GLY A 160 -1.96 0.18 1.50
CA GLY A 160 -2.39 0.54 0.16
C GLY A 160 -2.65 2.03 -0.03
N GLY A 161 -3.42 2.64 0.87
CA GLY A 161 -3.74 4.07 0.80
C GLY A 161 -2.71 5.00 1.45
N VAL A 162 -1.99 4.55 2.49
CA VAL A 162 -1.10 5.40 3.29
C VAL A 162 0.31 5.52 2.71
N VAL A 163 0.82 4.50 2.02
CA VAL A 163 2.22 4.50 1.55
C VAL A 163 2.47 5.64 0.57
N CYS A 164 1.63 5.82 -0.45
CA CYS A 164 1.79 6.88 -1.46
C CYS A 164 1.95 8.29 -0.86
N PRO A 165 1.03 8.79 -0.01
CA PRO A 165 1.19 10.10 0.62
C PRO A 165 2.33 10.14 1.66
N LEU A 166 2.69 9.01 2.27
CA LEU A 166 3.83 8.97 3.18
C LEU A 166 5.15 9.28 2.46
N ILE A 167 5.31 8.86 1.20
CA ILE A 167 6.50 9.17 0.39
C ILE A 167 6.63 10.68 0.17
N THR A 168 5.54 11.34 -0.20
CA THR A 168 5.57 12.78 -0.52
C THR A 168 5.80 13.62 0.74
N GLU A 169 5.34 13.18 1.91
CA GLU A 169 5.53 13.91 3.16
C GLU A 169 6.91 13.71 3.79
N MET A 170 7.51 12.53 3.62
CA MET A 170 8.83 12.24 4.19
C MET A 170 9.97 12.89 3.40
N PHE A 171 9.79 13.11 2.10
CA PHE A 171 10.83 13.67 1.24
C PHE A 171 10.51 15.10 0.80
N ILE A 172 11.52 15.95 0.88
CA ILE A 172 11.53 17.29 0.29
C ILE A 172 11.37 17.16 -1.23
N GLN A 173 10.72 18.13 -1.86
CA GLN A 173 10.39 18.18 -3.29
C GLN A 173 11.52 17.67 -4.20
N SER A 174 12.76 18.12 -3.96
CA SER A 174 13.97 17.78 -4.74
C SER A 174 14.35 16.30 -4.72
N TYR A 175 13.92 15.55 -3.69
CA TYR A 175 14.20 14.12 -3.52
C TYR A 175 13.00 13.21 -3.83
N ARG A 176 11.78 13.75 -3.96
CA ARG A 176 10.56 12.95 -4.21
C ARG A 176 10.65 12.06 -5.46
N PRO A 177 11.04 12.57 -6.65
CA PRO A 177 11.09 11.74 -7.86
C PRO A 177 12.07 10.58 -7.71
N THR A 178 13.24 10.86 -7.14
CA THR A 178 14.29 9.88 -6.87
C THR A 178 13.83 8.81 -5.88
N ALA A 179 13.14 9.21 -4.81
CA ALA A 179 12.56 8.28 -3.84
C ALA A 179 11.47 7.38 -4.45
N TYR A 180 10.62 7.94 -5.32
CA TYR A 180 9.61 7.16 -6.06
C TYR A 180 10.22 6.08 -6.95
N VAL A 181 11.25 6.44 -7.73
CA VAL A 181 11.94 5.49 -8.62
C VAL A 181 12.59 4.37 -7.80
N PHE A 182 13.30 4.72 -6.73
CA PHE A 182 13.94 3.72 -5.87
C PHE A 182 12.91 2.81 -5.20
N ASN A 183 11.84 3.38 -4.66
CA ASN A 183 10.81 2.63 -3.98
C ASN A 183 10.03 1.71 -4.93
N GLY A 184 9.66 2.23 -6.10
CA GLY A 184 9.05 1.44 -7.16
C GLY A 184 9.98 0.29 -7.56
N GLY A 185 11.24 0.57 -7.84
CA GLY A 185 12.24 -0.45 -8.17
C GLY A 185 12.36 -1.53 -7.09
N THR A 186 12.44 -1.12 -5.82
CA THR A 186 12.47 -2.04 -4.67
C THR A 186 11.22 -2.91 -4.62
N ASN A 187 10.04 -2.31 -4.77
CA ASN A 187 8.76 -3.02 -4.74
C ASN A 187 8.68 -4.07 -5.86
N TRP A 188 9.07 -3.71 -7.08
CA TRP A 188 9.10 -4.65 -8.21
C TRP A 188 10.11 -5.77 -8.02
N ILE A 189 11.31 -5.48 -7.49
CA ILE A 189 12.32 -6.51 -7.20
C ILE A 189 11.79 -7.49 -6.16
N GLN A 190 11.18 -6.98 -5.08
CA GLN A 190 10.62 -7.84 -4.04
C GLN A 190 9.42 -8.65 -4.53
N LEU A 191 8.58 -8.08 -5.41
CA LEU A 191 7.53 -8.81 -6.10
C LEU A 191 8.09 -9.95 -6.95
N PHE A 192 9.15 -9.69 -7.72
CA PHE A 192 9.82 -10.71 -8.52
C PHE A 192 10.38 -11.84 -7.64
N ILE A 193 11.06 -11.49 -6.54
CA ILE A 193 11.61 -12.48 -5.60
C ILE A 193 10.48 -13.33 -5.00
N LEU A 194 9.39 -12.72 -4.53
CA LEU A 194 8.27 -13.48 -3.98
C LEU A 194 7.58 -14.34 -5.03
N GLY A 195 7.35 -13.81 -6.24
CA GLY A 195 6.77 -14.57 -7.33
C GLY A 195 7.63 -15.78 -7.75
N PHE A 196 8.96 -15.67 -7.66
CA PHE A 196 9.88 -16.76 -7.96
C PHE A 196 9.99 -17.77 -6.82
N VAL A 197 10.10 -17.31 -5.57
CA VAL A 197 10.35 -18.16 -4.39
C VAL A 197 9.09 -18.89 -3.94
N PHE A 198 7.92 -18.25 -4.04
CA PHE A 198 6.69 -18.80 -3.48
C PHE A 198 6.26 -20.17 -4.07
N PRO A 199 6.38 -20.42 -5.39
CA PRO A 199 6.13 -21.74 -5.97
C PRO A 199 7.07 -22.87 -5.48
N PHE A 200 8.22 -22.55 -4.87
CA PHE A 200 9.10 -23.56 -4.27
C PHE A 200 8.72 -23.89 -2.82
N ILE A 201 7.89 -23.06 -2.18
CA ILE A 201 7.46 -23.22 -0.78
C ILE A 201 6.12 -23.97 -0.69
N VAL A 202 5.23 -23.80 -1.68
CA VAL A 202 3.90 -24.43 -1.77
C VAL A 202 3.94 -25.67 -2.65
#